data_AF-A0A7D9IBQ5-F1
#
_entry.id   AF-A0A7D9IBQ5-F1
#
_cell.length_a   1.000
_cell.length_b   1.000
_cell.length_c   1.000
_cell.angle_alpha   90.00
_cell.angle_beta   90.00
_cell.angle_gamma   90.00
#
_symmetry.space_group_name_H-M   'P 1'
#
loop_
_entity.id
_entity.type
_entity.pdbx_description
1 polymer ?
#
loop_
_entity_poly.entity_id
_entity_poly.type
_entity_poly.pdbx_seq_one_letter_code
_entity_poly.pdbx_strand_id
1 'polypeptide(L)'
;ITLQRITGGNTQIFLLLNCMDYYEKENSLEEEEDTSNEILYGSLMCISLSKKFDRLIWATVVNCDPRLHAQSNPNSNIKTVPVRLCSDRNKMKNIDVLLELSRITNEGDHALMAESPTFYSAFGPCMDRFKEMHKKDDMPLVDELVFAKKSDPPKYTHDKEQKCDWSIIFEKPNGYDFTFPQGQKLSPIEQFKYLQETMGTSQSLLDETQMLAIKNFLENRVSLIQGPPGTGKSFLGARILRLMLSMGIHKRGPIL
;
A
#
# COMPACT_ATOMS: atom_id res chain seq x y z
N ILE A 1 14.82 16.40 19.84
CA ILE A 1 14.55 14.98 20.19
C ILE A 1 15.70 14.39 20.97
N THR A 2 15.40 13.69 22.04
CA THR A 2 16.34 12.86 22.82
C THR A 2 15.79 11.46 23.03
N LEU A 3 16.67 10.49 23.26
CA LEU A 3 16.30 9.10 23.52
C LEU A 3 15.93 8.93 24.99
N GLN A 4 14.68 8.57 25.28
CA GLN A 4 14.24 8.32 26.65
C GLN A 4 14.56 6.89 27.08
N ARG A 5 14.16 5.92 26.25
CA ARG A 5 14.28 4.49 26.58
C ARG A 5 14.28 3.64 25.32
N ILE A 6 15.04 2.56 25.39
CA ILE A 6 15.00 1.48 24.40
C ILE A 6 14.17 0.34 24.98
N THR A 7 13.18 -0.13 24.25
CA THR A 7 12.42 -1.34 24.60
C THR A 7 12.58 -2.39 23.50
N GLY A 8 12.67 -3.66 23.88
CA GLY A 8 12.89 -4.75 22.94
C GLY A 8 11.90 -5.89 23.18
N GLY A 9 11.19 -6.30 22.13
CA GLY A 9 10.58 -7.62 22.04
C GLY A 9 11.44 -8.55 21.17
N ASN A 10 11.20 -9.86 21.23
CA ASN A 10 12.04 -10.94 20.67
C ASN A 10 12.60 -10.76 19.24
N THR A 11 12.09 -9.83 18.43
CA THR A 11 12.62 -9.50 17.09
C THR A 11 12.58 -8.00 16.71
N GLN A 12 12.11 -7.10 17.58
CA GLN A 12 11.90 -5.69 17.22
C GLN A 12 12.31 -4.75 18.35
N ILE A 13 13.12 -3.73 17.98
CA ILE A 13 13.57 -2.65 18.85
C ILE A 13 12.63 -1.47 18.67
N PHE A 14 12.08 -0.99 19.78
CA PHE A 14 11.28 0.22 19.86
C PHE A 14 12.05 1.29 20.63
N LEU A 15 11.90 2.54 20.20
CA LEU A 15 12.50 3.69 20.83
C LEU A 15 11.41 4.60 21.35
N LEU A 16 11.53 4.97 22.62
CA LEU A 16 10.74 6.05 23.21
C LEU A 16 11.57 7.32 23.05
N LEU A 17 11.09 8.22 22.20
CA LEU A 17 11.74 9.48 21.89
C LEU A 17 11.01 10.61 22.60
N ASN A 18 11.77 11.46 23.28
CA ASN A 18 11.25 12.70 23.86
C ASN A 18 11.30 13.80 22.80
N CYS A 19 10.14 14.32 22.46
CA CYS A 19 9.93 15.40 21.51
C CYS A 19 9.51 16.65 22.27
N MET A 20 10.25 17.75 22.10
CA MET A 20 9.77 19.07 22.50
C MET A 20 9.16 19.72 21.27
N ASP A 21 7.94 20.23 21.40
CA ASP A 21 7.23 20.91 20.33
C ASP A 21 8.03 22.18 19.94
N TYR A 22 8.77 22.10 18.84
CA TYR A 22 9.38 23.25 18.18
C TYR A 22 8.74 23.33 16.78
N TYR A 23 7.59 23.99 16.72
CA TYR A 23 6.94 24.32 15.45
C TYR A 23 7.52 25.65 14.97
N GLU A 24 8.37 25.63 13.95
CA GLU A 24 8.44 26.79 13.05
C GLU A 24 7.13 26.79 12.25
N LYS A 25 6.10 27.46 12.76
CA LYS A 25 5.02 27.94 11.90
C LYS A 25 5.67 28.96 10.96
N GLU A 26 5.89 28.61 9.70
CA GLU A 26 5.93 29.64 8.67
C GLU A 26 4.61 30.42 8.81
N ASN A 27 4.71 31.75 8.94
CA ASN A 27 3.59 32.66 9.12
C ASN A 27 2.60 32.56 7.93
N SER A 28 1.71 31.58 7.95
CA SER A 28 0.45 31.62 7.21
C SER A 28 -0.65 31.92 8.23
N LEU A 29 -1.16 33.15 8.16
CA LEU A 29 -2.31 33.65 8.90
C LEU A 29 -3.58 32.90 8.48
N GLU A 30 -3.75 31.65 8.90
CA GLU A 30 -5.06 30.98 8.86
C GLU A 30 -5.26 30.21 10.17
N GLU A 31 -6.18 30.78 10.94
CA GLU A 31 -7.08 30.28 11.98
C GLU A 31 -6.75 28.99 12.75
N GLU A 32 -6.87 29.14 14.07
CA GLU A 32 -6.79 28.12 15.10
C GLU A 32 -7.85 27.03 14.91
N GLU A 33 -7.41 25.83 14.56
CA GLU A 33 -7.98 24.62 15.14
C GLU A 33 -6.95 24.02 16.10
N ASP A 34 -7.35 23.99 17.36
CA ASP A 34 -6.70 23.35 18.50
C ASP A 34 -6.71 21.82 18.29
N THR A 35 -5.99 21.37 17.26
CA THR A 35 -5.63 19.97 17.11
C THR A 35 -4.47 19.75 18.06
N SER A 36 -4.69 18.95 19.10
CA SER A 36 -3.58 18.30 19.77
C SER A 36 -2.77 17.63 18.66
N ASN A 37 -1.63 18.23 18.28
CA ASN A 37 -0.72 17.72 17.27
C ASN A 37 -0.10 16.42 17.83
N GLU A 38 -0.91 15.38 17.83
CA GLU A 38 -0.55 14.02 18.17
C GLU A 38 0.02 13.41 16.90
N ILE A 39 1.29 13.01 17.02
CA ILE A 39 2.00 12.33 15.96
C ILE A 39 1.26 11.03 15.65
N LEU A 40 0.86 10.87 14.39
CA LEU A 40 -0.08 9.82 14.01
C LEU A 40 0.57 8.44 13.98
N TYR A 41 -0.18 7.43 14.40
CA TYR A 41 0.23 6.03 14.25
C TYR A 41 0.55 5.73 12.78
N GLY A 42 1.72 5.14 12.56
CA GLY A 42 2.20 4.77 11.23
C GLY A 42 2.79 5.92 10.41
N SER A 43 2.88 7.14 10.94
CA SER A 43 3.63 8.24 10.33
C SER A 43 5.09 7.83 10.08
N LEU A 44 5.67 8.30 8.98
CA LEU A 44 7.10 8.19 8.71
C LEU A 44 7.81 9.38 9.35
N MET A 45 8.83 9.09 10.13
CA MET A 45 9.70 10.06 10.75
C MET A 45 11.08 10.07 10.11
N CYS A 46 11.59 11.28 9.94
CA CYS A 46 12.94 11.55 9.49
C CYS A 46 13.69 12.27 10.60
N ILE A 47 14.69 11.62 11.21
CA ILE A 47 15.48 12.14 12.33
C ILE A 47 16.87 12.52 11.82
N SER A 48 17.31 13.74 12.12
CA SER A 48 18.62 14.28 11.77
C SER A 48 19.41 14.65 13.04
N LEU A 49 20.45 13.86 13.34
CA LEU A 49 21.30 14.10 14.51
C LEU A 49 22.17 15.35 14.37
N SER A 50 22.60 15.66 13.14
CA SER A 50 23.44 16.82 12.80
C SER A 50 22.67 18.14 12.68
N LYS A 51 21.33 18.08 12.77
CA LYS A 51 20.40 19.19 12.51
C LYS A 51 20.44 19.76 11.07
N LYS A 52 21.16 19.11 10.15
CA LYS A 52 21.32 19.56 8.75
C LYS A 52 20.61 18.68 7.71
N PHE A 53 19.94 17.60 8.14
CA PHE A 53 19.28 16.63 7.27
C PHE A 53 20.21 15.98 6.21
N ASP A 54 21.51 15.95 6.48
CA ASP A 54 22.53 15.27 5.64
C ASP A 54 22.60 13.77 5.92
N ARG A 55 22.38 13.37 7.18
CA ARG A 55 22.35 11.99 7.66
C ARG A 55 21.00 11.71 8.31
N LEU A 56 20.16 10.99 7.55
CA LEU A 56 18.79 10.71 7.94
C LEU A 56 18.66 9.34 8.59
N ILE A 57 17.96 9.30 9.71
CA ILE A 57 17.48 8.09 10.36
C ILE A 57 15.97 8.04 10.17
N TRP A 58 15.51 6.96 9.57
CA TRP A 58 14.10 6.68 9.31
C TRP A 58 13.51 5.81 10.41
N ALA A 59 12.34 6.21 10.88
CA ALA A 59 11.55 5.46 11.83
C ALA A 59 10.06 5.60 11.52
N THR A 60 9.24 4.67 11.99
CA THR A 60 7.78 4.77 11.93
C THR A 60 7.19 4.81 13.31
N VAL A 61 6.14 5.60 13.47
CA VAL A 61 5.40 5.70 14.73
C VAL A 61 4.63 4.42 14.93
N VAL A 62 4.77 3.83 16.12
CA VAL A 62 4.04 2.62 16.48
C VAL A 62 3.01 2.92 17.55
N ASN A 63 1.96 2.13 17.63
CA ASN A 63 1.05 2.21 18.75
C ASN A 63 1.71 1.47 19.92
N CYS A 64 2.02 2.16 21.01
CA CYS A 64 2.45 1.53 22.25
C CYS A 64 1.35 1.58 23.30
N ASP A 65 1.38 0.58 24.16
CA ASP A 65 0.46 0.45 25.29
C ASP A 65 0.35 1.78 26.08
N PRO A 66 -0.88 2.29 26.32
CA PRO A 66 -1.12 3.50 27.12
C PRO A 66 -0.42 3.49 28.49
N ARG A 67 -0.13 2.29 29.04
CA ARG A 67 0.57 2.13 30.32
C ARG A 67 2.04 2.59 30.28
N LEU A 68 2.66 2.66 29.10
CA LEU A 68 4.00 3.24 28.92
C LEU A 68 3.97 4.78 28.85
N HIS A 69 2.82 5.36 28.48
CA HIS A 69 2.58 6.80 28.50
C HIS A 69 2.25 7.33 29.91
N ALA A 70 1.91 6.47 30.86
CA ALA A 70 1.54 6.85 32.22
C ALA A 70 2.66 7.51 33.07
N GLN A 71 3.86 7.71 32.50
CA GLN A 71 4.96 8.44 33.13
C GLN A 71 5.21 9.84 32.51
N SER A 72 4.47 10.24 31.48
CA SER A 72 4.55 11.62 30.97
C SER A 72 3.81 12.54 31.93
N ASN A 73 4.55 13.46 32.55
CA ASN A 73 4.00 14.46 33.44
C ASN A 73 3.09 15.41 32.62
N PRO A 74 1.79 15.58 32.94
CA PRO A 74 0.85 16.34 32.12
C PRO A 74 1.20 17.84 31.96
N ASN A 75 2.17 18.35 32.74
CA ASN A 75 2.65 19.73 32.69
C ASN A 75 4.01 19.90 31.98
N SER A 76 4.53 18.88 31.29
CA SER A 76 5.77 19.01 30.52
C SER A 76 5.48 19.14 29.02
N ASN A 77 6.09 20.14 28.36
CA ASN A 77 6.08 20.30 26.89
C ASN A 77 6.84 19.17 26.15
N ILE A 78 7.08 18.04 26.81
CA ILE A 78 7.81 16.89 26.30
C ILE A 78 6.79 15.78 26.02
N LYS A 79 6.59 15.47 24.75
CA LYS A 79 5.80 14.32 24.29
C LYS A 79 6.71 13.12 24.10
N THR A 80 6.32 11.97 24.64
CA THR A 80 7.04 10.71 24.40
C THR A 80 6.40 9.97 23.23
N VAL A 81 7.18 9.72 22.17
CA VAL A 81 6.71 9.06 20.97
C VAL A 81 7.40 7.71 20.81
N PRO A 82 6.63 6.61 20.78
CA PRO A 82 7.16 5.30 20.45
C PRO A 82 7.39 5.15 18.94
N VAL A 83 8.61 4.77 18.57
CA VAL A 83 8.99 4.58 17.17
C VAL A 83 9.70 3.26 16.93
N ARG A 84 9.58 2.73 15.72
CA ARG A 84 10.33 1.58 15.23
C ARG A 84 11.27 2.03 14.12
N LEU A 85 12.55 1.69 14.22
CA LEU A 85 13.52 2.00 13.17
C LEU A 85 13.20 1.26 11.87
N CYS A 86 13.25 1.98 10.75
CA CYS A 86 13.14 1.39 9.41
C CYS A 86 14.49 0.82 8.97
N SER A 87 14.85 -0.36 9.49
CA SER A 87 16.16 -1.00 9.25
C SER A 87 16.49 -1.11 7.74
N ASP A 88 15.50 -1.41 6.90
CA ASP A 88 15.68 -1.57 5.45
C ASP A 88 16.00 -0.25 4.72
N ARG A 89 15.81 0.89 5.39
CA ARG A 89 16.04 2.24 4.84
C ARG A 89 17.21 2.96 5.48
N ASN A 90 17.58 2.57 6.68
CA ASN A 90 18.68 3.16 7.41
C ASN A 90 20.01 2.65 6.85
N LYS A 91 20.92 3.59 6.53
CA LYS A 91 22.28 3.26 6.10
C LYS A 91 23.12 2.66 7.23
N MET A 92 22.81 3.06 8.46
CA MET A 92 23.46 2.61 9.69
C MET A 92 22.74 1.40 10.25
N LYS A 93 23.47 0.49 10.91
CA LYS A 93 22.83 -0.61 11.63
C LYS A 93 22.05 -0.04 12.81
N ASN A 94 21.01 -0.74 13.25
CA ASN A 94 20.21 -0.31 14.40
C ASN A 94 21.08 -0.01 15.62
N ILE A 95 22.10 -0.82 15.91
CA ILE A 95 23.00 -0.57 17.04
C ILE A 95 23.77 0.76 16.95
N ASP A 96 24.25 1.12 15.75
CA ASP A 96 24.98 2.36 15.54
C ASP A 96 24.05 3.58 15.71
N VAL A 97 22.82 3.47 15.21
CA VAL A 97 21.77 4.47 15.39
C VAL A 97 21.47 4.68 16.88
N LEU A 98 21.37 3.58 17.65
CA LEU A 98 21.13 3.65 19.10
C LEU A 98 22.28 4.32 19.83
N LEU A 99 23.53 3.96 19.51
CA LEU A 99 24.71 4.55 20.14
C LEU A 99 24.80 6.06 19.91
N GLU A 100 24.56 6.50 18.67
CA GLU A 100 24.56 7.92 18.34
C GLU A 100 23.41 8.68 19.02
N LEU A 101 22.20 8.11 19.06
CA LEU A 101 21.06 8.69 19.79
C LEU A 101 21.31 8.78 21.30
N SER A 102 21.93 7.76 21.90
CA SER A 102 22.34 7.78 23.31
C SER A 102 23.43 8.82 23.56
N ARG A 103 24.42 8.94 22.65
CA ARG A 103 25.50 9.91 22.77
C ARG A 103 24.99 11.35 22.81
N ILE A 104 24.17 11.75 21.84
CA ILE A 104 23.61 13.12 21.82
C ILE A 104 22.78 13.40 23.07
N THR A 105 22.04 12.41 23.58
CA THR A 105 21.18 12.55 24.75
C THR A 105 22.02 12.74 26.02
N ASN A 106 23.10 11.97 26.17
CA ASN A 106 24.00 12.06 27.31
C ASN A 106 24.84 13.35 27.30
N GLU A 107 25.17 13.87 26.11
CA GLU A 107 25.84 15.16 25.92
C GLU A 107 24.91 16.36 26.17
N GLY A 108 23.60 16.13 26.39
CA GLY A 108 22.60 17.19 26.55
C GLY A 108 22.23 17.89 25.24
N ASP A 109 22.63 17.33 24.09
CA ASP A 109 22.25 17.81 22.77
C ASP A 109 20.94 17.17 22.30
N HIS A 110 20.41 17.62 21.15
CA HIS A 110 19.14 17.17 20.60
C HIS A 110 19.22 16.94 19.08
N ALA A 111 18.45 15.98 18.59
CA ALA A 111 18.22 15.78 17.16
C ALA A 111 16.99 16.59 16.67
N LEU A 112 16.98 16.94 15.38
CA LEU A 112 15.78 17.43 14.69
C LEU A 112 14.99 16.27 14.09
N MET A 113 13.69 16.45 13.96
CA MET A 113 12.80 15.48 13.31
C MET A 113 11.78 16.18 12.45
N ALA A 114 11.51 15.60 11.29
CA ALA A 114 10.35 15.92 10.47
C ALA A 114 9.41 14.71 10.43
N GLU A 115 8.12 14.97 10.57
CA GLU A 115 7.05 13.98 10.41
C GLU A 115 6.42 14.11 9.02
N SER A 116 6.17 12.97 8.37
CA SER A 116 5.17 12.88 7.30
C SER A 116 3.90 12.24 7.89
N PRO A 117 2.77 12.98 7.98
CA PRO A 117 1.52 12.51 8.58
C PRO A 117 0.75 11.56 7.65
N THR A 118 1.46 10.64 7.01
CA THR A 118 0.90 9.64 6.11
C THR A 118 1.11 8.26 6.72
N PHE A 119 0.13 7.36 6.58
CA PHE A 119 0.26 5.98 7.06
C PHE A 119 1.27 5.20 6.20
N TYR A 120 2.56 5.39 6.48
CA TYR A 120 3.66 4.97 5.64
C TYR A 120 3.68 3.46 5.41
N SER A 121 3.22 2.65 6.38
CA SER A 121 3.12 1.20 6.22
C SER A 121 2.26 0.77 5.03
N ALA A 122 1.27 1.57 4.61
CA ALA A 122 0.46 1.28 3.42
C ALA A 122 1.13 1.71 2.11
N PHE A 123 1.94 2.77 2.12
CA PHE A 123 2.51 3.36 0.89
C PHE A 123 3.95 2.94 0.62
N GLY A 124 4.74 2.68 1.65
CA GLY A 124 6.17 2.36 1.56
C GLY A 124 6.48 1.25 0.56
N PRO A 125 5.86 0.05 0.70
CA PRO A 125 6.07 -1.06 -0.25
C PRO A 125 5.71 -0.69 -1.70
N CYS A 126 4.61 0.04 -1.91
CA CYS A 126 4.18 0.48 -3.24
C CYS A 126 5.19 1.46 -3.84
N MET A 127 5.69 2.41 -3.05
CA MET A 127 6.69 3.40 -3.48
C MET A 127 8.03 2.75 -3.82
N ASP A 128 8.46 1.74 -3.06
CA ASP A 128 9.67 0.98 -3.38
C ASP A 128 9.53 0.27 -4.73
N ARG A 129 8.35 -0.30 -5.00
CA ARG A 129 8.07 -0.89 -6.31
C ARG A 129 8.09 0.13 -7.44
N PHE A 130 7.48 1.30 -7.27
CA PHE A 130 7.52 2.35 -8.29
C PHE A 130 8.95 2.81 -8.58
N LYS A 131 9.80 2.94 -7.55
CA LYS A 131 11.23 3.26 -7.73
C LYS A 131 11.97 2.17 -8.50
N GLU A 132 11.69 0.89 -8.24
CA GLU A 132 12.26 -0.22 -9.01
C GLU A 132 11.83 -0.21 -10.48
N MET A 133 10.52 -0.01 -10.73
CA MET A 133 9.97 0.09 -12.08
C MET A 133 10.60 1.25 -12.85
N HIS A 134 10.73 2.42 -12.23
CA HIS A 134 11.36 3.59 -12.82
C HIS A 134 12.84 3.34 -13.17
N LYS A 135 13.61 2.70 -12.29
CA LYS A 135 15.02 2.36 -12.56
C LYS A 135 15.20 1.39 -13.73
N LYS A 136 14.21 0.52 -13.97
CA LYS A 136 14.22 -0.48 -15.05
C LYS A 136 13.60 0.02 -16.34
N ASP A 137 13.09 1.26 -16.35
CA ASP A 137 12.29 1.81 -17.45
C ASP A 137 11.12 0.89 -17.84
N ASP A 138 10.54 0.21 -16.84
CA ASP A 138 9.45 -0.77 -16.97
C ASP A 138 8.20 -0.26 -16.25
N MET A 139 7.90 1.02 -16.42
CA MET A 139 6.70 1.62 -15.84
C MET A 139 5.47 1.18 -16.65
N PRO A 140 4.51 0.43 -16.07
CA PRO A 140 3.34 0.01 -16.81
C PRO A 140 2.40 1.18 -17.09
N LEU A 141 1.59 1.05 -18.14
CA LEU A 141 0.47 1.92 -18.48
C LEU A 141 0.83 3.38 -18.86
N VAL A 142 2.10 3.69 -19.14
CA VAL A 142 2.52 5.05 -19.53
C VAL A 142 1.80 5.52 -20.81
N ASP A 143 1.73 4.65 -21.82
CA ASP A 143 1.04 4.95 -23.08
C ASP A 143 -0.44 5.28 -22.87
N GLU A 144 -1.13 4.53 -22.00
CA GLU A 144 -2.54 4.69 -21.72
C GLU A 144 -2.85 5.88 -20.80
N LEU A 145 -2.06 6.08 -19.73
CA LEU A 145 -2.35 7.09 -18.70
C LEU A 145 -1.77 8.47 -19.01
N VAL A 146 -0.59 8.54 -19.64
CA VAL A 146 0.08 9.82 -19.94
C VAL A 146 -0.24 10.29 -21.35
N PHE A 147 -0.17 9.38 -22.32
CA PHE A 147 -0.34 9.72 -23.73
C PHE A 147 -1.74 9.40 -24.28
N ALA A 148 -2.64 8.85 -23.45
CA ALA A 148 -3.99 8.44 -23.83
C ALA A 148 -4.04 7.57 -25.10
N LYS A 149 -2.99 6.78 -25.36
CA LYS A 149 -2.93 5.88 -26.52
C LYS A 149 -3.81 4.67 -26.27
N LYS A 150 -4.64 4.35 -27.26
CA LYS A 150 -5.39 3.10 -27.28
C LYS A 150 -4.41 1.95 -27.45
N SER A 151 -4.44 1.01 -26.51
CA SER A 151 -3.58 -0.17 -26.51
C SER A 151 -4.40 -1.44 -26.71
N ASP A 152 -3.73 -2.48 -27.19
CA ASP A 152 -4.30 -3.82 -27.28
C ASP A 152 -4.68 -4.36 -25.88
N PRO A 153 -5.59 -5.33 -25.78
CA PRO A 153 -5.95 -5.92 -24.50
C PRO A 153 -4.74 -6.53 -23.77
N PRO A 154 -4.83 -6.74 -22.44
CA PRO A 154 -3.70 -7.26 -21.67
C PRO A 154 -3.19 -8.60 -22.22
N LYS A 155 -1.87 -8.77 -22.35
CA LYS A 155 -1.26 -9.97 -22.97
C LYS A 155 -1.76 -11.29 -22.39
N TYR A 156 -2.06 -11.34 -21.09
CA TYR A 156 -2.55 -12.55 -20.43
C TYR A 156 -3.98 -12.94 -20.86
N THR A 157 -4.80 -12.02 -21.38
CA THR A 157 -6.18 -12.33 -21.79
C THR A 157 -6.25 -12.98 -23.17
N HIS A 158 -5.18 -12.89 -23.96
CA HIS A 158 -5.02 -13.54 -25.27
C HIS A 158 -4.17 -14.82 -25.24
N ASP A 159 -3.54 -15.12 -24.11
CA ASP A 159 -2.71 -16.31 -23.95
C ASP A 159 -3.59 -17.56 -23.83
N LYS A 160 -3.49 -18.46 -24.81
CA LYS A 160 -4.27 -19.70 -24.88
C LYS A 160 -3.86 -20.74 -23.84
N GLU A 161 -2.68 -20.60 -23.25
CA GLU A 161 -2.21 -21.44 -22.14
C GLU A 161 -2.61 -20.86 -20.78
N GLN A 162 -3.16 -19.65 -20.76
CA GLN A 162 -3.56 -18.99 -19.53
C GLN A 162 -4.73 -19.73 -18.89
N LYS A 163 -4.46 -20.37 -17.76
CA LYS A 163 -5.51 -20.94 -16.92
C LYS A 163 -6.33 -19.83 -16.29
N CYS A 164 -7.64 -20.03 -16.22
CA CYS A 164 -8.59 -19.11 -15.64
C CYS A 164 -9.68 -19.91 -14.93
N ASP A 165 -10.01 -19.54 -13.69
CA ASP A 165 -11.12 -20.12 -12.95
C ASP A 165 -12.39 -19.27 -13.15
N TRP A 166 -13.27 -19.72 -14.05
CA TRP A 166 -14.54 -19.04 -14.33
C TRP A 166 -15.63 -19.28 -13.29
N SER A 167 -15.42 -20.18 -12.31
CA SER A 167 -16.39 -20.39 -11.23
C SER A 167 -16.51 -19.15 -10.31
N ILE A 168 -15.57 -18.23 -10.46
CA ILE A 168 -15.58 -16.91 -9.84
C ILE A 168 -16.69 -16.03 -10.45
N ILE A 169 -17.09 -16.22 -11.70
CA ILE A 169 -18.08 -15.36 -12.40
C ILE A 169 -19.36 -16.12 -12.73
N PHE A 170 -19.25 -17.40 -13.09
CA PHE A 170 -20.37 -18.22 -13.52
C PHE A 170 -20.59 -19.38 -12.55
N GLU A 171 -21.84 -19.81 -12.39
CA GLU A 171 -22.17 -21.05 -11.71
C GLU A 171 -21.71 -22.25 -12.53
N LYS A 172 -21.16 -23.28 -11.86
CA LYS A 172 -20.73 -24.50 -12.53
C LYS A 172 -21.95 -25.26 -13.05
N PRO A 173 -22.00 -25.65 -14.34
CA PRO A 173 -23.09 -26.44 -14.88
C PRO A 173 -23.09 -27.83 -14.25
N ASN A 174 -24.15 -28.16 -13.49
CA ASN A 174 -24.40 -29.48 -12.88
C ASN A 174 -23.21 -30.05 -12.07
N GLY A 175 -22.37 -29.19 -11.48
CA GLY A 175 -21.22 -29.59 -10.67
C GLY A 175 -19.99 -30.05 -11.47
N TYR A 176 -20.03 -29.97 -12.81
CA TYR A 176 -18.88 -30.26 -13.67
C TYR A 176 -18.05 -29.00 -13.96
N ASP A 177 -16.80 -29.18 -14.34
CA ASP A 177 -15.95 -28.08 -14.79
C ASP A 177 -16.41 -27.51 -16.14
N PHE A 178 -16.04 -26.26 -16.41
CA PHE A 178 -16.36 -25.59 -17.68
C PHE A 178 -15.74 -26.34 -18.85
N THR A 179 -16.58 -26.68 -19.83
CA THR A 179 -16.15 -27.31 -21.07
C THR A 179 -16.26 -26.32 -22.22
N PHE A 180 -15.20 -26.26 -23.02
CA PHE A 180 -15.11 -25.43 -24.21
C PHE A 180 -15.15 -26.33 -25.46
N PRO A 181 -15.56 -25.82 -26.63
CA PRO A 181 -15.68 -26.61 -27.86
C PRO A 181 -14.43 -27.48 -28.12
N GLN A 182 -14.66 -28.76 -28.43
CA GLN A 182 -13.64 -29.81 -28.42
C GLN A 182 -12.45 -29.47 -29.34
N GLY A 183 -11.27 -29.31 -28.75
CA GLY A 183 -9.97 -29.28 -29.46
C GLY A 183 -9.30 -27.92 -29.60
N GLN A 184 -9.95 -26.81 -29.25
CA GLN A 184 -9.32 -25.48 -29.29
C GLN A 184 -8.98 -24.99 -27.89
N LYS A 185 -7.70 -24.67 -27.67
CA LYS A 185 -7.29 -23.84 -26.53
C LYS A 185 -7.77 -22.41 -26.80
N LEU A 186 -8.84 -22.02 -26.13
CA LEU A 186 -9.37 -20.66 -26.14
C LEU A 186 -8.59 -19.82 -25.15
N SER A 187 -8.30 -18.57 -25.50
CA SER A 187 -7.76 -17.57 -24.57
C SER A 187 -8.84 -17.11 -23.57
N PRO A 188 -8.47 -16.51 -22.42
CA PRO A 188 -9.46 -16.05 -21.44
C PRO A 188 -10.55 -15.15 -22.01
N ILE A 189 -10.24 -14.26 -22.95
CA ILE A 189 -11.25 -13.40 -23.59
C ILE A 189 -12.24 -14.20 -24.46
N GLU A 190 -11.76 -15.23 -25.17
CA GLU A 190 -12.59 -16.12 -25.99
C GLU A 190 -13.45 -17.04 -25.11
N GLN A 191 -12.86 -17.56 -24.02
CA GLN A 191 -13.58 -18.35 -23.01
C GLN A 191 -14.72 -17.54 -22.39
N PHE A 192 -14.45 -16.28 -22.00
CA PHE A 192 -15.47 -15.39 -21.43
C PHE A 192 -16.63 -15.15 -22.40
N LYS A 193 -16.34 -14.84 -23.67
CA LYS A 193 -17.37 -14.64 -24.71
C LYS A 193 -18.23 -15.88 -24.90
N TYR A 194 -17.60 -17.06 -25.00
CA TYR A 194 -18.30 -18.32 -25.13
C TYR A 194 -19.24 -18.60 -23.94
N LEU A 195 -18.76 -18.40 -22.71
CA LEU A 195 -19.58 -18.61 -21.50
C LEU A 195 -20.72 -17.60 -21.43
N GLN A 196 -20.46 -16.33 -21.76
CA GLN A 196 -21.49 -15.29 -21.81
C GLN A 196 -22.60 -15.62 -22.81
N GLU A 197 -22.25 -16.12 -24.01
CA GLU A 197 -23.20 -16.49 -25.06
C GLU A 197 -23.98 -17.77 -24.72
N THR A 198 -23.31 -18.77 -24.12
CA THR A 198 -23.90 -20.10 -23.88
C THR A 198 -24.71 -20.17 -22.59
N MET A 199 -24.25 -19.50 -21.53
CA MET A 199 -24.85 -19.56 -20.19
C MET A 199 -25.76 -18.36 -19.88
N GLY A 200 -25.58 -17.25 -20.59
CA GLY A 200 -26.37 -16.03 -20.42
C GLY A 200 -26.31 -15.46 -19.00
N THR A 201 -27.31 -14.66 -18.65
CA THR A 201 -27.44 -14.03 -17.32
C THR A 201 -27.95 -15.00 -16.25
N SER A 202 -28.65 -16.08 -16.62
CA SER A 202 -29.29 -17.00 -15.67
C SER A 202 -28.32 -17.84 -14.84
N GLN A 203 -27.08 -18.02 -15.30
CA GLN A 203 -26.02 -18.75 -14.59
C GLN A 203 -24.84 -17.83 -14.22
N SER A 204 -25.00 -16.52 -14.41
CA SER A 204 -24.02 -15.51 -13.99
C SER A 204 -24.23 -15.19 -12.51
N LEU A 205 -23.13 -15.14 -11.74
CA LEU A 205 -23.13 -14.64 -10.36
C LEU A 205 -23.16 -13.11 -10.29
N LEU A 206 -23.11 -12.45 -11.44
CA LEU A 206 -23.02 -11.01 -11.62
C LEU A 206 -24.21 -10.49 -12.43
N ASP A 207 -24.67 -9.28 -12.12
CA ASP A 207 -25.65 -8.58 -12.96
C ASP A 207 -25.04 -8.13 -14.31
N GLU A 208 -25.88 -7.66 -15.23
CA GLU A 208 -25.45 -7.25 -16.59
C GLU A 208 -24.38 -6.15 -16.58
N THR A 209 -24.48 -5.18 -15.66
CA THR A 209 -23.53 -4.06 -15.57
C THR A 209 -22.19 -4.52 -15.01
N GLN A 210 -22.21 -5.43 -14.05
CA GLN A 210 -21.02 -6.07 -13.50
C GLN A 210 -20.35 -7.00 -14.53
N MET A 211 -21.15 -7.70 -15.35
CA MET A 211 -20.63 -8.50 -16.48
C MET A 211 -19.97 -7.63 -17.54
N LEU A 212 -20.55 -6.48 -17.88
CA LEU A 212 -19.93 -5.50 -18.77
C LEU A 212 -18.60 -4.99 -18.18
N ALA A 213 -18.52 -4.80 -16.87
CA ALA A 213 -17.29 -4.40 -16.20
C ALA A 213 -16.20 -5.49 -16.27
N ILE A 214 -16.54 -6.78 -16.14
CA ILE A 214 -15.61 -7.89 -16.40
C ILE A 214 -15.14 -7.90 -17.85
N LYS A 215 -16.06 -7.73 -18.81
CA LYS A 215 -15.70 -7.63 -20.23
C LYS A 215 -14.69 -6.51 -20.47
N ASN A 216 -14.96 -5.32 -19.94
CA ASN A 216 -14.07 -4.17 -20.07
C ASN A 216 -12.71 -4.42 -19.41
N PHE A 217 -12.67 -5.11 -18.28
CA PHE A 217 -11.42 -5.53 -17.62
C PHE A 217 -10.59 -6.50 -18.47
N LEU A 218 -11.22 -7.42 -19.21
CA LEU A 218 -10.52 -8.37 -20.08
C LEU A 218 -10.08 -7.76 -21.42
N GLU A 219 -10.86 -6.80 -21.93
CA GLU A 219 -10.66 -6.18 -23.24
C GLU A 219 -9.74 -4.95 -23.20
N ASN A 220 -9.53 -4.31 -22.05
CA ASN A 220 -8.78 -3.06 -21.97
C ASN A 220 -7.67 -3.14 -20.93
N ARG A 221 -6.50 -2.58 -21.25
CA ARG A 221 -5.38 -2.44 -20.29
C ARG A 221 -5.69 -1.48 -19.15
N VAL A 222 -6.58 -0.51 -19.39
CA VAL A 222 -7.12 0.40 -18.39
C VAL A 222 -8.65 0.36 -18.50
N SER A 223 -9.32 0.10 -17.38
CA SER A 223 -10.78 0.06 -17.30
C SER A 223 -11.25 0.91 -16.12
N LEU A 224 -12.22 1.78 -16.37
CA LEU A 224 -12.86 2.61 -15.36
C LEU A 224 -14.23 2.01 -15.02
N ILE A 225 -14.36 1.48 -13.80
CA ILE A 225 -15.61 0.90 -13.31
C ILE A 225 -16.18 1.86 -12.26
N GLN A 226 -17.27 2.53 -12.62
CA GLN A 226 -17.97 3.47 -11.76
C GLN A 226 -19.37 2.95 -11.44
N GLY A 227 -19.83 3.22 -10.22
CA GLY A 227 -21.18 2.87 -9.80
C GLY A 227 -21.59 3.67 -8.55
N PRO A 228 -22.87 4.03 -8.40
CA PRO A 228 -23.42 4.64 -7.18
C PRO A 228 -23.08 3.88 -5.89
N PRO A 229 -23.20 4.49 -4.69
CA PRO A 229 -23.11 3.74 -3.44
C PRO A 229 -24.09 2.56 -3.42
N GLY A 230 -23.65 1.40 -2.91
CA GLY A 230 -24.48 0.18 -2.85
C GLY A 230 -24.47 -0.72 -4.09
N THR A 231 -23.85 -0.34 -5.21
CA THR A 231 -23.83 -1.12 -6.47
C THR A 231 -22.85 -2.30 -6.51
N GLY A 232 -22.33 -2.74 -5.35
CA GLY A 232 -21.46 -3.90 -5.29
C GLY A 232 -20.04 -3.72 -5.86
N LYS A 233 -19.53 -2.48 -6.01
CA LYS A 233 -18.15 -2.23 -6.49
C LYS A 233 -17.09 -3.04 -5.75
N SER A 234 -17.18 -3.12 -4.42
CA SER A 234 -16.23 -3.92 -3.62
C SER A 234 -16.38 -5.42 -3.87
N PHE A 235 -17.61 -5.90 -4.09
CA PHE A 235 -17.88 -7.28 -4.46
C PHE A 235 -17.30 -7.62 -5.83
N LEU A 236 -17.53 -6.77 -6.83
CA LEU A 236 -16.97 -6.92 -8.16
C LEU A 236 -15.43 -6.83 -8.15
N GLY A 237 -14.86 -5.87 -7.43
CA GLY A 237 -13.41 -5.72 -7.27
C GLY A 237 -12.76 -6.97 -6.66
N ALA A 238 -13.38 -7.57 -5.64
CA ALA A 238 -12.92 -8.82 -5.07
C ALA A 238 -12.99 -10.00 -6.06
N ARG A 239 -14.01 -10.04 -6.93
CA ARG A 239 -14.14 -11.06 -7.98
C ARG A 239 -13.08 -10.88 -9.07
N ILE A 240 -12.83 -9.65 -9.53
CA ILE A 240 -11.74 -9.33 -10.46
C ILE A 240 -10.40 -9.74 -9.87
N LEU A 241 -10.13 -9.40 -8.59
CA LEU A 241 -8.90 -9.78 -7.92
C LEU A 241 -8.73 -11.30 -7.86
N ARG A 242 -9.78 -12.04 -7.47
CA ARG A 242 -9.75 -13.51 -7.47
C ARG A 242 -9.49 -14.08 -8.86
N LEU A 243 -10.07 -13.48 -9.89
CA LEU A 243 -9.84 -13.85 -11.28
C LEU A 243 -8.37 -13.62 -11.69
N MET A 244 -7.81 -12.47 -11.33
CA MET A 244 -6.38 -12.18 -11.56
C MET A 244 -5.47 -13.17 -10.83
N LEU A 245 -5.83 -13.56 -9.61
CA LEU A 245 -5.09 -14.55 -8.83
C LEU A 245 -5.18 -15.94 -9.45
N SER A 246 -6.34 -16.36 -9.96
CA SER A 246 -6.49 -17.66 -10.64
C SER A 246 -5.72 -17.71 -11.96
N MET A 247 -5.54 -16.56 -12.61
CA MET A 247 -4.65 -16.39 -13.77
C MET A 247 -3.15 -16.32 -13.38
N GLY A 248 -2.80 -16.34 -12.09
CA GLY A 248 -1.40 -16.28 -11.67
C GLY A 248 -0.71 -14.95 -11.95
N ILE A 249 -1.46 -13.86 -12.13
CA ILE A 249 -0.91 -12.53 -12.45
C ILE A 249 0.02 -12.03 -11.34
N HIS A 250 -0.25 -12.38 -10.09
CA HIS A 250 0.60 -12.08 -8.93
C HIS A 250 2.05 -12.60 -9.08
N LYS A 251 2.29 -13.60 -9.94
CA LYS A 251 3.64 -14.11 -10.23
C LYS A 251 4.42 -13.20 -11.18
N ARG A 252 3.72 -12.35 -11.94
CA ARG A 252 4.31 -11.42 -12.91
C ARG A 252 4.68 -10.07 -12.27
N GLY A 253 4.13 -9.78 -11.09
CA GLY A 253 4.38 -8.55 -10.34
C GLY A 253 3.33 -8.35 -9.25
N PRO A 254 3.50 -7.32 -8.40
CA PRO A 254 2.53 -6.99 -7.38
C PRO A 254 1.21 -6.54 -8.01
N ILE A 255 0.11 -6.94 -7.38
CA ILE A 255 -1.22 -6.37 -7.62
C ILE A 255 -1.37 -5.28 -6.56
N LEU A 256 -1.48 -4.04 -7.03
CA LEU A 256 -1.60 -2.84 -6.19
C LEU A 256 -3.07 -2.44 -6.04
#